data_AF-A0A2G2VLD5-F1
#
_entry.id   AF-A0A2G2VLD5-F1
#
_cell.length_a   1.000
_cell.length_b   1.000
_cell.length_c   1.000
_cell.angle_alpha   90.00
_cell.angle_beta   90.00
_cell.angle_gamma   90.00
#
_symmetry.space_group_name_H-M   'P 1'
#
loop_
_entity.id
_entity.type
_entity.pdbx_description
1 polymer ?
#
loop_
_entity_poly.entity_id
_entity_poly.type
_entity_poly.pdbx_seq_one_letter_code
_entity_poly.pdbx_strand_id
1 'polypeptide(L)'
;MCYTTILRSRCSTSHTGDLAMLGSAADGIFGLGQYGASVIAQLSAQGLIPHVFSHCLRGSNGGGGILVFGKIVEPTLVYTPLVPSQ
;
A
#
# COMPACT_ATOMS: atom_id res chain seq x y z
N MET A 1 16.76 -1.59 -24.61
CA MET A 1 16.22 -2.25 -23.40
C MET A 1 15.00 -1.46 -22.94
N CYS A 2 13.81 -2.06 -23.05
CA CYS A 2 12.54 -1.43 -22.73
C CYS A 2 12.40 -1.27 -21.20
N TYR A 3 12.49 -0.04 -20.71
CA TYR A 3 12.03 0.26 -19.35
C TYR A 3 10.50 0.30 -19.36
N THR A 4 9.85 -0.78 -18.93
CA THR A 4 8.45 -0.70 -18.53
C THR A 4 8.41 0.02 -17.18
N THR A 5 7.74 1.17 -17.12
CA THR A 5 7.48 1.86 -15.85
C THR A 5 6.65 0.94 -14.96
N ILE A 6 7.25 0.47 -13.85
CA ILE A 6 6.65 -0.52 -12.93
C ILE A 6 5.43 0.06 -12.19
N LEU A 7 5.40 1.37 -11.91
CA LEU A 7 4.31 2.03 -11.20
C LEU A 7 3.95 3.36 -11.88
N ARG A 8 2.67 3.53 -12.20
CA ARG A 8 2.06 4.80 -12.61
C ARG A 8 1.57 5.54 -11.37
N SER A 9 2.31 6.57 -10.98
CA SER A 9 1.95 7.46 -9.87
C SER A 9 1.31 8.74 -10.38
N ARG A 10 0.39 9.32 -9.60
CA ARG A 10 -0.06 10.70 -9.84
C ARG A 10 0.95 11.66 -9.19
N CYS A 11 1.31 12.73 -9.89
CA CYS A 11 2.20 13.77 -9.36
C CYS A 11 1.40 14.87 -8.68
N SER A 12 1.95 15.41 -7.60
CA SER A 12 1.48 16.63 -6.92
C SER A 12 2.68 17.37 -6.36
N THR A 13 2.61 18.70 -6.28
CA THR A 13 3.63 19.56 -5.67
C THR A 13 3.20 20.11 -4.32
N SER A 14 2.00 19.74 -3.85
CA SER A 14 1.43 20.19 -2.58
C SER A 14 1.10 18.99 -1.71
N HIS A 15 1.46 19.09 -0.42
CA HIS A 15 1.00 18.18 0.62
C HIS A 15 -0.35 18.68 1.10
N THR A 16 -1.36 17.81 1.07
CA THR A 16 -2.72 18.13 1.53
C THR A 16 -3.10 17.20 2.67
N GLY A 17 -3.90 17.68 3.64
CA GLY A 17 -4.32 16.90 4.79
C GLY A 17 -3.25 16.80 5.89
N ASP A 18 -3.31 15.74 6.70
CA ASP A 18 -2.51 15.57 7.92
C ASP A 18 -0.99 15.47 7.66
N LEU A 19 -0.60 15.19 6.41
CA LEU A 19 0.80 15.14 5.96
C LEU A 19 1.47 16.51 5.94
N ALA A 20 0.70 17.59 5.84
CA ALA A 20 1.21 18.96 5.98
C ALA A 20 1.43 19.34 7.46
N MET A 21 0.75 18.65 8.40
CA MET A 21 0.77 18.95 9.84
C MET A 21 1.79 18.10 10.60
N LEU A 22 2.04 16.87 10.16
CA LEU A 22 2.90 15.91 10.87
C LEU A 22 4.41 16.17 10.78
N GLY A 23 4.87 17.16 10.00
CA GLY A 23 6.30 17.50 9.86
C GLY A 23 7.16 16.35 9.28
N SER A 24 6.53 15.24 8.87
CA SER A 24 7.16 14.05 8.34
C SER A 24 7.44 14.25 6.85
N ALA A 25 8.72 14.21 6.48
CA ALA A 25 9.25 14.36 5.12
C ALA A 25 8.89 13.16 4.21
N ALA A 26 7.61 13.02 3.87
CA ALA A 26 7.14 12.01 2.92
C ALA A 26 6.83 12.67 1.58
N ASP A 27 7.55 12.30 0.52
CA ASP A 27 7.37 12.84 -0.84
C ASP A 27 6.06 12.40 -1.53
N GLY A 28 5.31 11.49 -0.92
CA GLY A 28 4.06 10.97 -1.48
C GLY A 28 3.38 9.91 -0.61
N ILE A 29 2.27 9.39 -1.11
CA ILE A 29 1.43 8.39 -0.43
C ILE A 29 1.22 7.19 -1.35
N PHE A 30 1.30 5.98 -0.79
CA PHE A 30 0.83 4.78 -1.48
C PHE A 30 -0.59 4.43 -1.04
N GLY A 31 -1.51 4.39 -2.00
CA GLY A 31 -2.84 3.85 -1.79
C GLY A 31 -2.82 2.31 -1.82
N LEU A 32 -3.43 1.69 -0.81
CA LEU A 32 -3.63 0.23 -0.71
C LEU A 32 -5.10 -0.21 -0.96
N GLY A 33 -5.93 0.70 -1.47
CA GLY A 33 -7.35 0.44 -1.74
C GLY A 33 -7.57 -0.54 -2.90
N GLN A 34 -8.82 -0.97 -3.06
CA GLN A 34 -9.24 -1.93 -4.09
C GLN A 34 -9.25 -1.34 -5.53
N TYR A 35 -8.99 -0.05 -5.69
CA TYR A 35 -8.99 0.61 -6.99
C TYR A 35 -7.74 0.26 -7.82
N GLY A 36 -7.89 0.20 -9.14
CA GLY A 36 -6.82 -0.22 -10.06
C GLY A 36 -5.55 0.67 -10.08
N ALA A 37 -5.62 1.86 -9.49
CA ALA A 37 -4.46 2.74 -9.33
C ALA A 37 -3.62 2.43 -8.07
N SER A 38 -4.04 1.49 -7.20
CA SER A 38 -3.27 1.13 -6.01
C SER A 38 -1.95 0.44 -6.37
N VAL A 39 -0.94 0.56 -5.50
CA VAL A 39 0.38 -0.08 -5.71
C VAL A 39 0.24 -1.59 -5.84
N ILE A 40 -0.69 -2.20 -5.09
CA ILE A 40 -0.98 -3.63 -5.12
C ILE A 40 -1.58 -4.03 -6.45
N ALA A 41 -2.58 -3.29 -6.94
CA ALA A 41 -3.23 -3.56 -8.22
C ALA A 41 -2.25 -3.45 -9.40
N GLN A 42 -1.42 -2.41 -9.41
CA GLN A 42 -0.47 -2.17 -10.50
C GLN A 42 0.64 -3.23 -10.58
N LEU A 43 1.20 -3.63 -9.44
CA LEU A 43 2.24 -4.67 -9.39
C LEU A 43 1.65 -6.06 -9.71
N SER A 44 0.43 -6.33 -9.23
CA SER A 44 -0.25 -7.59 -9.53
C SER A 44 -0.64 -7.73 -11.00
N ALA A 45 -1.06 -6.63 -11.66
CA ALA A 45 -1.35 -6.64 -13.09
C ALA A 45 -0.13 -6.97 -13.97
N GLN A 46 1.08 -6.77 -13.45
CA GLN A 46 2.34 -7.15 -14.09
C GLN A 46 2.84 -8.55 -13.71
N GLY A 47 2.10 -9.26 -12.84
CA GLY A 47 2.48 -10.59 -12.37
C GLY A 47 3.65 -10.61 -11.37
N LEU A 48 4.03 -9.46 -10.80
CA LEU A 48 5.16 -9.36 -9.88
C LEU A 48 4.83 -9.82 -8.46
N ILE A 49 3.57 -9.61 -8.04
CA ILE A 49 3.05 -9.99 -6.72
C ILE A 49 1.62 -10.52 -6.86
N PRO A 50 1.12 -11.33 -5.90
CA PRO A 50 -0.30 -11.63 -5.83
C PRO A 50 -1.11 -10.37 -5.46
N HIS A 51 -2.39 -10.33 -5.82
CA HIS A 51 -3.30 -9.21 -5.52
C HIS A 51 -3.76 -9.19 -4.05
N VAL A 52 -2.80 -9.18 -3.12
CA VAL A 52 -3.02 -9.21 -1.68
C VAL A 52 -1.83 -8.58 -0.97
N PHE A 53 -2.06 -7.95 0.18
CA PHE A 53 -1.02 -7.44 1.04
C PHE A 53 -1.31 -7.80 2.49
N SER A 54 -0.27 -7.83 3.31
CA SER A 54 -0.35 -8.06 4.75
C SER A 54 0.36 -6.91 5.44
N HIS A 55 -0.18 -6.43 6.56
CA HIS A 55 0.45 -5.37 7.32
C HIS A 55 0.33 -5.62 8.82
N CYS A 56 1.37 -5.24 9.57
CA CYS A 56 1.41 -5.25 11.02
C CYS A 56 1.91 -3.88 11.46
N LEU A 57 1.03 -3.04 11.99
CA LEU A 57 1.39 -1.72 12.50
C LEU A 57 1.81 -1.85 13.96
N ARG A 58 2.87 -1.13 14.35
CA ARG A 58 3.28 -1.06 15.74
C ARG A 58 2.64 0.16 16.42
N GLY A 59 1.78 -0.06 17.42
CA GLY A 59 1.04 1.01 18.10
C GLY A 59 1.80 1.82 19.16
N SER A 60 3.13 1.70 19.24
CA SER A 60 3.95 2.47 20.21
C SER A 60 4.43 3.80 19.62
N ASN A 61 4.60 4.84 20.44
CA ASN A 61 5.13 6.16 20.05
C ASN A 61 6.49 6.15 19.30
N GLY A 62 7.18 5.01 19.24
CA GLY A 62 8.39 4.80 18.45
C GLY A 62 8.17 4.47 16.96
N GLY A 63 6.91 4.41 16.49
CA GLY A 63 6.59 4.07 15.10
C GLY A 63 6.98 2.63 14.71
N GLY A 64 7.00 2.37 13.39
CA GLY A 64 7.41 1.10 12.80
C GLY A 64 6.27 0.13 12.49
N GLY A 65 6.65 -1.12 12.17
CA GLY A 65 5.75 -2.15 11.67
C GLY A 65 6.31 -2.80 10.41
N ILE A 66 5.52 -3.68 9.81
CA ILE A 66 5.90 -4.42 8.61
C ILE A 66 4.75 -4.33 7.60
N LEU A 67 5.08 -4.00 6.36
CA LEU A 67 4.19 -4.09 5.21
C LEU A 67 4.77 -5.12 4.24
N VAL A 68 3.97 -6.12 3.87
CA VAL A 68 4.34 -7.18 2.94
C VAL A 68 3.42 -7.11 1.73
N PHE A 69 4.01 -6.98 0.54
CA PHE A 69 3.31 -7.12 -0.74
C PHE A 69 3.11 -8.60 -1.06
N GLY A 70 2.16 -9.19 -0.36
CA GLY A 70 1.77 -10.58 -0.48
C GLY A 70 0.99 -11.07 0.73
N LYS A 71 0.75 -12.38 0.76
CA LYS A 71 0.10 -13.06 1.87
C LYS A 71 1.17 -13.63 2.80
N ILE A 72 1.01 -13.39 4.10
CA ILE A 72 1.74 -14.12 5.13
C ILE A 72 1.01 -15.42 5.49
N VAL A 73 1.76 -16.45 5.87
CA VAL A 73 1.21 -17.69 6.40
C VAL A 73 1.36 -17.64 7.91
N GLU A 74 0.26 -17.34 8.60
CA GLU A 74 0.19 -17.32 10.05
C GLU A 74 -0.95 -18.26 10.50
N PRO A 75 -0.68 -19.29 11.34
CA PRO A 75 -1.67 -20.30 11.68
C PRO A 75 -2.89 -19.78 12.46
N THR A 76 -2.76 -18.64 13.13
CA THR A 76 -3.77 -18.08 14.05
C THR A 76 -4.64 -17.00 13.42
N LEU A 77 -4.48 -16.73 12.12
CA LEU A 77 -5.16 -15.64 11.44
C LEU A 77 -6.62 -15.99 11.14
N VAL A 78 -7.55 -15.23 11.72
CA VAL A 78 -8.99 -15.38 11.50
C VAL A 78 -9.42 -14.50 10.32
N TYR A 79 -10.15 -15.08 9.37
CA TYR A 79 -10.58 -14.39 8.14
C TYR A 79 -12.06 -14.04 8.16
N THR A 80 -12.39 -12.88 7.60
CA THR A 80 -13.76 -12.45 7.29
C THR A 80 -13.83 -11.99 5.84
N PRO A 81 -14.96 -12.19 5.13
CA PRO A 81 -15.09 -11.70 3.75
C PRO A 81 -14.93 -10.18 3.66
N LEU A 82 -14.15 -9.72 2.68
CA LEU A 82 -14.10 -8.31 2.32
C LEU A 82 -15.35 -7.97 1.50
N VAL A 83 -16.09 -6.95 1.93
CA VAL A 83 -17.23 -6.45 1.15
C VAL A 83 -16.69 -5.68 -0.05
N PRO A 84 -17.12 -5.98 -1.29
CA PRO A 84 -16.71 -5.22 -2.47
C PRO A 84 -17.04 -3.74 -2.30
N SER A 85 -16.16 -2.85 -2.78
CA SER A 85 -16.47 -1.42 -2.86
C SER A 85 -17.69 -1.22 -3.74
N GLN A 86 -18.69 -0.46 -3.27
CA GLN A 86 -19.82 0.00 -4.09
C GLN A 86 -19.37 0.94 -5.21
#